data_AF-A0A914KWF7-F1
#
_entry.id   AF-A0A914KWF7-F1
#
_cell.length_a   1.000
_cell.length_b   1.000
_cell.length_c   1.000
_cell.angle_alpha   90.00
_cell.angle_beta   90.00
_cell.angle_gamma   90.00
#
_symmetry.space_group_name_H-M   'P 1'
#
loop_
_entity.id
_entity.type
_entity.pdbx_description
1 polymer ?
#
loop_
_entity_poly.entity_id
_entity_poly.type
_entity_poly.pdbx_seq_one_letter_code
_entity_poly.pdbx_strand_id
1 'polypeptide(L)'
;MFSIFYELANLKWLELCWRMLLFESLQKQNEELNKNFKEIPGEILLNDLFKVENVDSGSSNDIITYYRTHKNEIYRNFSTPRGLALIINNYQFINKQNREGTQVDEFSLCNLFKQLGYKIICEKDLTARQMWITIQKFAEREEHLQCDSAIVVVMSHGVFDHLLGIDEMPVNFHSFVSCLNSKNAPKLIGKPKIFMVQACRGENYDEGVEYISEECVDSPSFSPLFSIFSKYIKPNNNNNNNNPLNVSSIFRNAPSPNSQNYFNKSQEKRFQKILKIEKVPTFADILIASATTSNNVSWRNSATGTWFIQTLCEVFSKRAKTDDILKMLTNVKSEVAKKESNSGGKYKQVPETLSTLCKHFFFFPGVENKGI
;
A
#
# COMPACT_ATOMS: atom_id res chain seq x y z
N MET A 1 23.36 -9.55 47.09
CA MET A 1 23.02 -10.30 45.85
C MET A 1 21.55 -10.73 45.81
N PHE A 2 20.94 -11.19 46.92
CA PHE A 2 19.51 -11.55 46.97
C PHE A 2 18.50 -10.39 46.78
N SER A 3 18.84 -9.15 47.19
CA SER A 3 17.94 -7.98 47.05
C SER A 3 17.70 -7.56 45.59
N ILE A 4 18.73 -7.67 44.74
CA ILE A 4 18.68 -7.23 43.33
C ILE A 4 17.88 -8.22 42.48
N PHE A 5 17.92 -9.52 42.81
CA PHE A 5 17.09 -10.52 42.15
C PHE A 5 15.60 -10.35 42.45
N TYR A 6 15.25 -9.89 43.65
CA TYR A 6 13.86 -9.63 44.04
C TYR A 6 13.27 -8.42 43.30
N GLU A 7 14.05 -7.35 43.14
CA GLU A 7 13.65 -6.16 42.36
C GLU A 7 13.51 -6.45 40.85
N LEU A 8 14.44 -7.22 40.27
CA LEU A 8 14.35 -7.60 38.85
C LEU A 8 13.20 -8.56 38.56
N ALA A 9 12.86 -9.46 39.49
CA ALA A 9 11.70 -10.33 39.39
C ALA A 9 10.39 -9.52 39.49
N ASN A 10 10.32 -8.51 40.37
CA ASN A 10 9.16 -7.63 40.50
C ASN A 10 8.95 -6.75 39.26
N LEU A 11 10.01 -6.23 38.63
CA LEU A 11 9.90 -5.45 37.39
C LEU A 11 9.35 -6.28 36.22
N LYS A 12 9.82 -7.52 36.06
CA LYS A 12 9.29 -8.45 35.04
C LYS A 12 7.85 -8.87 35.32
N TRP A 13 7.49 -9.05 36.59
CA TRP A 13 6.10 -9.34 36.98
C TRP A 13 5.17 -8.16 36.72
N LEU A 14 5.59 -6.94 37.04
CA LEU A 14 4.84 -5.72 36.73
C LEU A 14 4.66 -5.53 35.22
N GLU A 15 5.68 -5.81 34.42
CA GLU A 15 5.58 -5.77 32.95
C GLU A 15 4.60 -6.82 32.39
N LEU A 16 4.63 -8.04 32.92
CA LEU A 16 3.68 -9.10 32.55
C LEU A 16 2.24 -8.75 32.96
N CYS A 17 2.04 -8.22 34.17
CA CYS A 17 0.74 -7.74 34.62
C CYS A 17 0.23 -6.58 33.75
N TRP A 18 1.10 -5.65 33.35
CA TRP A 18 0.73 -4.55 32.47
C TRP A 18 0.37 -5.05 31.07
N ARG A 19 1.07 -6.05 30.54
CA ARG A 19 0.75 -6.71 29.26
C ARG A 19 -0.56 -7.49 29.31
N MET A 20 -0.87 -8.16 30.42
CA MET A 20 -2.17 -8.82 30.63
C MET A 20 -3.31 -7.81 30.71
N LEU A 21 -3.16 -6.74 31.50
CA LEU A 21 -4.17 -5.69 31.61
C LEU A 21 -4.39 -4.95 30.27
N LEU A 22 -3.31 -4.71 29.51
CA LEU A 22 -3.39 -4.15 28.16
C LEU A 22 -4.08 -5.11 27.20
N PHE A 23 -3.80 -6.42 27.28
CA PHE A 23 -4.47 -7.44 26.46
C PHE A 23 -5.97 -7.53 26.79
N GLU A 24 -6.35 -7.55 28.06
CA GLU A 24 -7.75 -7.53 28.50
C GLU A 24 -8.47 -6.22 28.11
N SER A 25 -7.78 -5.09 28.18
CA SER A 25 -8.29 -3.79 27.69
C SER A 25 -8.52 -3.80 26.18
N LEU A 26 -7.60 -4.40 25.41
CA LEU A 26 -7.72 -4.53 23.95
C LEU A 26 -8.82 -5.51 23.55
N GLN A 27 -9.02 -6.59 24.32
CA GLN A 27 -10.14 -7.52 24.11
C GLN A 27 -11.48 -6.84 24.41
N LYS A 28 -11.58 -6.07 25.50
CA LYS A 28 -12.78 -5.28 25.83
C LYS A 28 -13.08 -4.21 24.78
N GLN A 29 -12.07 -3.50 24.27
CA GLN A 29 -12.25 -2.55 23.18
C GLN A 29 -12.73 -3.23 21.88
N ASN A 30 -12.23 -4.44 21.57
CA ASN A 30 -12.72 -5.22 20.43
C ASN A 30 -14.18 -5.70 20.62
N GLU A 31 -14.57 -6.08 21.84
CA GLU A 31 -15.95 -6.47 22.16
C GLU A 31 -16.91 -5.27 22.15
N GLU A 32 -16.48 -4.10 22.61
CA GLU A 32 -17.24 -2.84 22.53
C GLU A 32 -17.38 -2.34 21.09
N LEU A 33 -16.31 -2.43 20.27
CA LEU A 33 -16.39 -2.20 18.83
C LEU A 33 -17.47 -3.09 18.20
N ASN A 34 -17.43 -4.40 18.48
CA ASN A 34 -18.42 -5.35 17.95
C ASN A 34 -19.85 -5.13 18.48
N LYS A 35 -20.02 -4.56 19.67
CA LYS A 35 -21.34 -4.18 20.22
C LYS A 35 -21.90 -2.92 19.58
N ASN A 36 -21.07 -1.91 19.31
CA ASN A 36 -21.51 -0.65 18.70
C ASN A 36 -21.91 -0.78 17.21
N PHE A 37 -21.58 -1.90 16.55
CA PHE A 37 -22.03 -2.21 15.19
C PHE A 37 -23.42 -2.86 15.10
N LYS A 38 -24.12 -3.15 16.22
CA LYS A 38 -25.38 -3.92 16.21
C LYS A 38 -26.67 -3.11 16.00
N GLU A 39 -26.63 -1.80 15.81
CA GLU A 39 -27.86 -1.00 15.65
C GLU A 39 -27.79 -0.02 14.46
N ILE A 40 -27.69 -0.54 13.24
CA ILE A 40 -28.00 0.22 12.01
C ILE A 40 -29.11 -0.56 11.27
N PRO A 41 -30.35 -0.03 11.17
CA PRO A 41 -31.43 -0.68 10.44
C PRO A 41 -31.20 -0.54 8.93
N GLY A 42 -31.05 -1.68 8.23
CA GLY A 42 -30.88 -1.76 6.78
C GLY A 42 -29.53 -2.36 6.40
N GLU A 43 -29.48 -3.69 6.30
CA GLU A 43 -28.32 -4.44 5.83
C GLU A 43 -28.06 -4.17 4.33
N ILE A 44 -27.31 -3.12 4.02
CA ILE A 44 -26.20 -3.32 3.08
C ILE A 44 -25.12 -3.96 3.94
N LEU A 45 -24.89 -5.26 3.79
CA LEU A 45 -23.85 -5.97 4.54
C LEU A 45 -22.54 -5.20 4.38
N LEU A 46 -21.92 -4.81 5.50
CA LEU A 46 -20.59 -4.18 5.58
C LEU A 46 -19.55 -4.81 4.62
N ASN A 47 -19.73 -6.11 4.32
CA ASN A 47 -18.87 -6.91 3.46
C ASN A 47 -18.93 -6.54 1.96
N ASP A 48 -19.94 -5.78 1.52
CA ASP A 48 -20.13 -5.45 0.11
C ASP A 48 -19.53 -4.10 -0.29
N LEU A 49 -19.18 -3.23 0.67
CA LEU A 49 -18.56 -1.94 0.38
C LEU A 49 -17.11 -2.13 -0.07
N PHE A 50 -16.80 -1.82 -1.34
CA PHE A 50 -15.47 -2.03 -1.95
C PHE A 50 -14.98 -3.48 -1.82
N LYS A 51 -15.82 -4.44 -2.23
CA LYS A 51 -15.41 -5.85 -2.30
C LYS A 51 -14.14 -5.99 -3.15
N VAL A 52 -13.09 -6.55 -2.55
CA VAL A 52 -11.79 -6.77 -3.21
C VAL A 52 -11.91 -7.94 -4.16
N GLU A 53 -11.53 -7.72 -5.41
CA GLU A 53 -11.35 -8.76 -6.40
C GLU A 53 -10.07 -9.54 -6.08
N ASN A 54 -10.22 -10.80 -5.65
CA ASN A 54 -9.10 -11.69 -5.43
C ASN A 54 -8.49 -12.16 -6.75
N VAL A 55 -7.24 -12.61 -6.68
CA VAL A 55 -6.62 -13.39 -7.75
C VAL A 55 -7.38 -14.71 -7.89
N ASP A 56 -7.68 -15.10 -9.12
CA ASP A 56 -8.37 -16.36 -9.41
C ASP A 56 -7.55 -17.55 -8.88
N SER A 57 -8.23 -18.54 -8.29
CA SER A 57 -7.58 -19.69 -7.65
C SER A 57 -6.68 -20.47 -8.62
N GLY A 58 -7.05 -20.54 -9.90
CA GLY A 58 -6.24 -21.13 -10.97
C GLY A 58 -4.97 -20.34 -11.30
N SER A 59 -4.97 -19.02 -11.11
CA SER A 59 -3.86 -18.12 -11.46
C SER A 59 -2.87 -17.87 -10.31
N SER A 60 -3.16 -18.38 -9.10
CA SER A 60 -2.28 -18.20 -7.94
C SER A 60 -0.87 -18.77 -8.18
N ASN A 61 -0.76 -19.93 -8.82
CA ASN A 61 0.53 -20.52 -9.17
C ASN A 61 1.29 -19.70 -10.22
N ASP A 62 0.58 -19.07 -11.16
CA ASP A 62 1.17 -18.22 -12.19
C ASP A 62 1.77 -16.95 -11.56
N ILE A 63 1.06 -16.32 -10.61
CA ILE A 63 1.58 -15.17 -9.86
C ILE A 63 2.82 -15.54 -9.06
N ILE A 64 2.81 -16.69 -8.38
CA ILE A 64 3.96 -17.17 -7.62
C ILE A 64 5.16 -17.42 -8.55
N THR A 65 4.91 -18.02 -9.72
CA THR A 65 5.94 -18.28 -10.73
C THR A 65 6.48 -16.97 -11.30
N TYR A 66 5.60 -16.02 -11.63
CA TYR A 66 5.96 -14.69 -12.10
C TYR A 66 6.81 -13.93 -11.08
N TYR A 67 6.44 -13.96 -9.80
CA TYR A 67 7.27 -13.38 -8.74
C TYR A 67 8.64 -14.06 -8.66
N ARG A 68 8.72 -15.39 -8.70
CA ARG A 68 9.99 -16.12 -8.61
C ARG A 68 10.95 -15.74 -9.74
N THR A 69 10.44 -15.53 -10.95
CA THR A 69 11.24 -15.10 -12.11
C THR A 69 11.63 -13.62 -12.07
N HIS A 70 10.86 -12.77 -11.38
CA HIS A 70 11.08 -11.32 -11.27
C HIS A 70 11.41 -10.84 -9.84
N LYS A 71 11.96 -11.72 -8.97
CA LYS A 71 12.21 -11.44 -7.54
C LYS A 71 13.10 -10.21 -7.27
N ASN A 72 13.89 -9.80 -8.25
CA ASN A 72 14.76 -8.62 -8.16
C ASN A 72 14.03 -7.32 -8.50
N GLU A 73 12.88 -7.42 -9.16
CA GLU A 73 12.08 -6.29 -9.66
C GLU A 73 10.78 -6.09 -8.88
N ILE A 74 10.33 -7.11 -8.14
CA ILE A 74 9.07 -7.11 -7.39
C ILE A 74 9.34 -7.35 -5.91
N TYR A 75 8.71 -6.55 -5.03
CA TYR A 75 8.73 -6.82 -3.59
C TYR A 75 7.97 -8.11 -3.28
N ARG A 76 8.54 -8.93 -2.38
CA ARG A 76 7.79 -10.02 -1.76
C ARG A 76 6.60 -9.41 -0.99
N ASN A 77 5.41 -9.97 -1.16
CA ASN A 77 4.22 -9.58 -0.40
C ASN A 77 3.22 -10.74 -0.29
N PHE A 78 3.67 -11.84 0.32
CA PHE A 78 2.94 -13.09 0.44
C PHE A 78 2.72 -13.55 1.88
N SER A 79 3.26 -12.85 2.89
CA SER A 79 3.09 -13.23 4.30
C SER A 79 1.62 -13.25 4.74
N THR A 80 1.35 -13.94 5.85
CA THR A 80 0.05 -13.99 6.51
C THR A 80 0.25 -13.65 8.00
N PRO A 81 -0.14 -12.44 8.46
CA PRO A 81 -0.69 -11.34 7.67
C PRO A 81 0.32 -10.74 6.68
N ARG A 82 -0.15 -10.04 5.65
CA ARG A 82 0.69 -9.32 4.67
C ARG A 82 1.57 -8.28 5.34
N GLY A 83 0.96 -7.58 6.28
CA GLY A 83 1.55 -6.44 6.95
C GLY A 83 0.71 -5.99 8.13
N LEU A 84 1.26 -5.03 8.86
CA LEU A 84 0.47 -4.22 9.77
C LEU A 84 0.00 -2.95 9.05
N ALA A 85 -1.23 -2.53 9.30
CA ALA A 85 -1.80 -1.27 8.84
C ALA A 85 -2.20 -0.42 10.05
N LEU A 86 -1.50 0.68 10.29
CA LEU A 86 -1.86 1.68 11.29
C LEU A 86 -2.77 2.73 10.65
N ILE A 87 -3.93 3.00 11.24
CA ILE A 87 -4.86 4.04 10.81
C ILE A 87 -5.04 5.01 11.98
N ILE A 88 -4.53 6.23 11.82
CA ILE A 88 -4.77 7.34 12.76
C ILE A 88 -5.89 8.19 12.21
N ASN A 89 -7.01 8.26 12.93
CA ASN A 89 -8.19 9.02 12.55
C ASN A 89 -8.50 10.11 13.59
N ASN A 90 -8.12 11.35 13.31
CA ASN A 90 -8.48 12.49 14.13
C ASN A 90 -9.78 13.11 13.58
N TYR A 91 -10.83 13.08 14.38
CA TYR A 91 -12.15 13.63 14.09
C TYR A 91 -12.44 14.89 14.88
N GLN A 92 -12.29 14.83 16.21
CA GLN A 92 -12.74 15.88 17.14
C GLN A 92 -11.55 16.69 17.66
N PHE A 93 -11.47 17.96 17.26
CA PHE A 93 -10.41 18.88 17.65
C PHE A 93 -10.91 19.85 18.71
N ILE A 94 -10.00 20.38 19.53
CA ILE A 94 -10.38 21.24 20.68
C ILE A 94 -11.02 22.55 20.21
N ASN A 95 -10.38 23.28 19.29
CA ASN A 95 -10.86 24.57 18.78
C ASN A 95 -10.94 24.63 17.25
N LYS A 96 -10.85 23.48 16.57
CA LYS A 96 -11.06 23.37 15.11
C LYS A 96 -12.33 22.61 14.78
N GLN A 97 -12.83 22.86 13.57
CA GLN A 97 -13.98 22.16 13.03
C GLN A 97 -13.79 20.63 13.04
N ASN A 98 -14.85 19.91 13.41
CA ASN A 98 -14.87 18.46 13.37
C ASN A 98 -14.74 17.93 11.94
N ARG A 99 -14.11 16.76 11.81
CA ARG A 99 -13.85 16.14 10.51
C ARG A 99 -14.97 15.18 10.08
N GLU A 100 -16.19 15.70 9.93
CA GLU A 100 -17.37 14.93 9.45
C GLU A 100 -17.09 14.06 8.21
N GLY A 101 -17.53 12.80 8.24
CA GLY A 101 -17.29 11.82 7.17
C GLY A 101 -15.96 11.05 7.28
N THR A 102 -15.04 11.44 8.17
CA THR A 102 -13.77 10.70 8.38
C THR A 102 -14.00 9.31 8.98
N GLN A 103 -15.12 9.08 9.66
CA GLN A 103 -15.52 7.76 10.13
C GLN A 103 -15.88 6.81 8.98
N VAL A 104 -16.51 7.34 7.92
CA VAL A 104 -16.81 6.56 6.70
C VAL A 104 -15.50 6.12 6.04
N ASP A 105 -14.52 7.02 5.96
CA ASP A 105 -13.18 6.72 5.44
C ASP A 105 -12.44 5.67 6.26
N GLU A 106 -12.43 5.81 7.60
CA GLU A 106 -11.86 4.80 8.50
C GLU A 106 -12.49 3.42 8.23
N PHE A 107 -13.80 3.38 8.12
CA PHE A 107 -14.54 2.16 7.86
C PHE A 107 -14.14 1.54 6.51
N SER A 108 -14.14 2.32 5.42
CA SER A 108 -13.77 1.86 4.09
C SER A 108 -12.33 1.31 4.05
N LEU A 109 -11.39 2.01 4.69
CA LEU A 109 -9.98 1.57 4.75
C LEU A 109 -9.81 0.31 5.58
N CYS A 110 -10.50 0.20 6.73
CA CYS A 110 -10.49 -1.03 7.53
C CYS A 110 -11.00 -2.21 6.70
N ASN A 111 -12.12 -2.03 6.00
CA ASN A 111 -12.67 -3.10 5.17
C ASN A 111 -11.73 -3.49 4.03
N LEU A 112 -11.17 -2.52 3.33
CA LEU A 112 -10.20 -2.74 2.25
C LEU A 112 -8.97 -3.51 2.75
N PHE A 113 -8.26 -3.00 3.76
CA PHE A 113 -7.00 -3.59 4.20
C PHE A 113 -7.18 -4.96 4.85
N LYS A 114 -8.33 -5.21 5.48
CA LYS A 114 -8.68 -6.53 5.98
C LYS A 114 -8.80 -7.54 4.84
N GLN A 115 -9.51 -7.18 3.76
CA GLN A 115 -9.64 -8.01 2.57
C GLN A 115 -8.31 -8.19 1.82
N LEU A 116 -7.42 -7.18 1.87
CA LEU A 116 -6.05 -7.26 1.35
C LEU A 116 -5.09 -8.05 2.27
N GLY A 117 -5.56 -8.59 3.41
CA GLY A 117 -4.78 -9.48 4.28
C GLY A 117 -3.89 -8.79 5.31
N TYR A 118 -4.14 -7.53 5.66
CA TYR A 118 -3.40 -6.81 6.70
C TYR A 118 -4.04 -6.95 8.08
N LYS A 119 -3.20 -6.88 9.11
CA LYS A 119 -3.64 -6.71 10.50
C LYS A 119 -3.76 -5.21 10.80
N ILE A 120 -4.97 -4.77 11.12
CA ILE A 120 -5.30 -3.34 11.27
C ILE A 120 -5.15 -2.92 12.74
N ILE A 121 -4.64 -1.71 12.94
CA ILE A 121 -4.54 -1.00 14.22
C ILE A 121 -5.16 0.38 14.02
N CYS A 122 -6.27 0.68 14.68
CA CYS A 122 -6.94 1.98 14.59
C CYS A 122 -6.71 2.77 15.86
N GLU A 123 -6.33 4.04 15.70
CA GLU A 123 -6.10 4.99 16.78
C GLU A 123 -6.88 6.27 16.48
N LYS A 124 -7.63 6.78 17.46
CA LYS A 124 -8.55 7.90 17.26
C LYS A 124 -8.15 9.10 18.10
N ASP A 125 -8.38 10.29 17.54
CA ASP A 125 -8.31 11.56 18.25
C ASP A 125 -7.02 11.73 19.07
N LEU A 126 -5.89 11.54 18.41
CA LEU A 126 -4.57 11.64 19.04
C LEU A 126 -4.08 13.08 19.07
N THR A 127 -3.57 13.50 20.23
CA THR A 127 -2.72 14.70 20.36
C THR A 127 -1.44 14.54 19.54
N ALA A 128 -0.75 15.63 19.23
CA ALA A 128 0.52 15.60 18.48
C ALA A 128 1.55 14.68 19.15
N ARG A 129 1.64 14.75 20.49
CA ARG A 129 2.53 13.88 21.28
C ARG A 129 2.11 12.41 21.18
N GLN A 130 0.81 12.12 21.23
CA GLN A 130 0.33 10.75 21.09
C GLN A 130 0.57 10.22 19.68
N MET A 131 0.35 11.01 18.62
CA MET A 131 0.67 10.62 17.24
C MET A 131 2.14 10.19 17.11
N TRP A 132 3.06 10.97 17.70
CA TRP A 132 4.49 10.65 17.73
C TRP A 132 4.79 9.32 18.44
N ILE A 133 4.26 9.13 19.65
CA ILE A 133 4.45 7.90 20.41
C ILE A 133 3.85 6.69 19.67
N THR A 134 2.69 6.85 19.05
CA THR A 134 2.00 5.80 18.30
C THR A 134 2.81 5.33 17.10
N ILE A 135 3.35 6.25 16.28
CA ILE A 135 4.15 5.85 15.11
C ILE A 135 5.49 5.20 15.51
N GLN A 136 6.10 5.66 16.61
CA GLN A 136 7.31 5.03 17.16
C GLN A 136 7.02 3.60 17.64
N LYS A 137 5.98 3.42 18.46
CA LYS A 137 5.56 2.09 18.92
C LYS A 137 5.19 1.17 17.76
N PHE A 138 4.56 1.71 16.72
CA PHE A 138 4.25 0.95 15.51
C PHE A 138 5.51 0.48 14.79
N ALA A 139 6.52 1.36 14.62
CA ALA A 139 7.80 1.02 14.00
C ALA A 139 8.56 -0.09 14.75
N GLU A 140 8.40 -0.15 16.08
CA GLU A 140 9.10 -1.09 16.96
C GLU A 140 8.47 -2.49 17.00
N ARG A 141 7.24 -2.68 16.48
CA ARG A 141 6.50 -3.95 16.55
C ARG A 141 7.31 -5.13 16.01
N GLU A 142 7.39 -6.21 16.80
CA GLU A 142 8.09 -7.44 16.41
C GLU A 142 7.42 -8.17 15.25
N GLU A 143 6.11 -7.99 15.06
CA GLU A 143 5.38 -8.64 13.96
C GLU A 143 5.90 -8.21 12.58
N HIS A 144 6.55 -7.05 12.47
CA HIS A 144 7.20 -6.61 11.23
C HIS A 144 8.27 -7.59 10.73
N LEU A 145 8.87 -8.41 11.59
CA LEU A 145 9.84 -9.43 11.15
C LEU A 145 9.20 -10.48 10.23
N GLN A 146 7.94 -10.84 10.50
CA GLN A 146 7.20 -11.90 9.80
C GLN A 146 6.30 -11.37 8.69
N CYS A 147 6.07 -10.07 8.66
CA CYS A 147 5.29 -9.39 7.63
C CYS A 147 6.17 -8.99 6.44
N ASP A 148 5.56 -8.77 5.28
CA ASP A 148 6.25 -8.35 4.07
C ASP A 148 6.17 -6.84 3.81
N SER A 149 5.17 -6.15 4.37
CA SER A 149 4.95 -4.72 4.15
C SER A 149 4.38 -4.02 5.39
N ALA A 150 4.37 -2.69 5.38
CA ALA A 150 3.70 -1.88 6.39
C ALA A 150 2.92 -0.73 5.75
N ILE A 151 1.74 -0.44 6.29
CA ILE A 151 0.90 0.68 5.87
C ILE A 151 0.64 1.60 7.06
N VAL A 152 0.70 2.90 6.82
CA VAL A 152 0.32 3.94 7.78
C VAL A 152 -0.63 4.90 7.06
N VAL A 153 -1.84 5.04 7.59
CA VAL A 153 -2.81 6.03 7.14
C VAL A 153 -2.97 7.09 8.22
N VAL A 154 -2.90 8.36 7.82
CA VAL A 154 -3.21 9.49 8.71
C VAL A 154 -4.32 10.32 8.10
N MET A 155 -5.44 10.42 8.82
CA MET A 155 -6.56 11.27 8.49
C MET A 155 -6.66 12.33 9.58
N SER A 156 -6.21 13.55 9.28
CA SER A 156 -6.23 14.66 10.24
C SER A 156 -6.41 16.01 9.53
N HIS A 157 -6.47 17.10 10.29
CA HIS A 157 -6.15 18.42 9.75
C HIS A 157 -4.64 18.50 9.51
N GLY A 158 -4.24 19.41 8.62
CA GLY A 158 -2.84 19.65 8.29
C GLY A 158 -2.64 21.07 7.81
N VAL A 159 -1.40 21.51 7.87
CA VAL A 159 -0.87 22.75 7.29
C VAL A 159 0.40 22.40 6.52
N PHE A 160 1.04 23.37 5.88
CA PHE A 160 2.26 23.14 5.09
C PHE A 160 3.29 22.26 5.84
N ASP A 161 3.57 21.08 5.29
CA ASP A 161 4.48 20.04 5.81
C ASP A 161 4.25 19.56 7.26
N HIS A 162 3.08 19.84 7.84
CA HIS A 162 2.74 19.41 9.20
C HIS A 162 1.35 18.77 9.26
N LEU A 163 1.27 17.67 10.00
CA LEU A 163 0.01 17.12 10.48
C LEU A 163 -0.37 17.82 11.78
N LEU A 164 -1.66 17.91 12.09
CA LEU A 164 -2.11 18.43 13.39
C LEU A 164 -2.62 17.29 14.27
N GLY A 165 -2.26 17.32 15.56
CA GLY A 165 -2.98 16.56 16.58
C GLY A 165 -4.33 17.20 16.92
N ILE A 166 -5.18 16.51 17.69
CA ILE A 166 -6.45 17.09 18.16
C ILE A 166 -6.29 18.31 19.07
N ASP A 167 -5.10 18.41 19.70
CA ASP A 167 -4.61 19.55 20.46
C ASP A 167 -4.10 20.70 19.58
N GLU A 168 -4.24 20.57 18.26
CA GLU A 168 -3.83 21.54 17.24
C GLU A 168 -2.33 21.81 17.19
N MET A 169 -1.54 21.02 17.93
CA MET A 169 -0.10 21.09 17.91
C MET A 169 0.44 20.42 16.62
N PRO A 170 1.45 21.02 15.98
CA PRO A 170 1.99 20.50 14.73
C PRO A 170 2.90 19.29 14.96
N VAL A 171 2.81 18.33 14.05
CA VAL A 171 3.71 17.17 13.91
C VAL A 171 4.40 17.29 12.56
N ASN A 172 5.71 17.47 12.56
CA ASN A 172 6.48 17.56 11.32
C ASN A 172 6.36 16.27 10.51
N PHE A 173 5.86 16.40 9.27
CA PHE A 173 5.52 15.23 8.45
C PHE A 173 6.76 14.42 8.05
N HIS A 174 7.87 15.08 7.73
CA HIS A 174 9.12 14.40 7.40
C HIS A 174 9.65 13.59 8.59
N SER A 175 9.68 14.18 9.80
CA SER A 175 10.06 13.46 11.02
C SER A 175 9.13 12.29 11.31
N PHE A 176 7.82 12.45 11.08
CA PHE A 176 6.84 11.39 11.27
C PHE A 176 7.10 10.18 10.34
N VAL A 177 7.31 10.42 9.05
CA VAL A 177 7.66 9.37 8.07
C VAL A 177 9.00 8.72 8.42
N SER A 178 9.96 9.52 8.91
CA SER A 178 11.30 9.04 9.28
C SER A 178 11.27 7.95 10.35
N CYS A 179 10.22 7.84 11.16
CA CYS A 179 10.08 6.76 12.14
C CYS A 179 10.12 5.36 11.51
N LEU A 180 9.70 5.22 10.24
CA LEU A 180 9.72 3.94 9.52
C LEU A 180 10.92 3.78 8.58
N ASN A 181 11.84 4.74 8.56
CA ASN A 181 13.02 4.65 7.70
C ASN A 181 13.94 3.47 8.12
N SER A 182 14.89 3.07 7.27
CA SER A 182 15.75 1.91 7.50
C SER A 182 16.60 2.01 8.77
N LYS A 183 16.83 3.21 9.30
CA LYS A 183 17.57 3.43 10.55
C LYS A 183 16.67 3.21 11.78
N ASN A 184 15.45 3.73 11.74
CA ASN A 184 14.54 3.77 12.88
C ASN A 184 13.64 2.53 12.97
N ALA A 185 13.39 1.85 11.85
CA ALA A 185 12.61 0.61 11.77
C ALA A 185 13.40 -0.52 11.06
N PRO A 186 14.46 -1.08 11.69
CA PRO A 186 15.33 -2.07 11.06
C PRO A 186 14.58 -3.35 10.60
N LYS A 187 13.45 -3.68 11.23
CA LYS A 187 12.59 -4.82 10.88
C LYS A 187 11.86 -4.65 9.54
N LEU A 188 11.83 -3.42 9.01
CA LEU A 188 11.22 -3.02 7.75
C LEU A 188 12.25 -2.68 6.65
N ILE A 189 13.53 -3.00 6.85
CA ILE A 189 14.56 -2.85 5.81
C ILE A 189 14.23 -3.75 4.62
N GLY A 190 14.24 -3.19 3.40
CA GLY A 190 13.92 -3.92 2.16
C GLY A 190 12.44 -4.25 1.97
N LYS A 191 11.57 -3.78 2.87
CA LYS A 191 10.11 -3.98 2.84
C LYS A 191 9.42 -2.67 2.45
N PRO A 192 8.40 -2.68 1.58
CA PRO A 192 7.66 -1.49 1.20
C PRO A 192 6.89 -0.91 2.40
N LYS A 193 7.04 0.40 2.59
CA LYS A 193 6.43 1.19 3.66
C LYS A 193 5.56 2.27 3.03
N ILE A 194 4.26 2.15 3.19
CA ILE A 194 3.28 2.95 2.45
C ILE A 194 2.58 3.89 3.42
N PHE A 195 2.69 5.20 3.15
CA PHE A 195 2.00 6.25 3.85
C PHE A 195 0.86 6.78 2.99
N MET A 196 -0.36 6.81 3.52
CA MET A 196 -1.51 7.45 2.89
C MET A 196 -1.97 8.59 3.78
N VAL A 197 -2.01 9.81 3.25
CA VAL A 197 -2.20 11.02 4.06
C VAL A 197 -3.38 11.80 3.53
N GLN A 198 -4.44 11.82 4.32
CA GLN A 198 -5.65 12.61 4.10
C GLN A 198 -5.63 13.80 5.07
N ALA A 199 -4.91 14.84 4.67
CA ALA A 199 -4.83 16.12 5.36
C ALA A 199 -4.68 17.26 4.34
N CYS A 200 -5.18 18.44 4.66
CA CYS A 200 -4.88 19.65 3.89
C CYS A 200 -3.38 19.95 3.97
N ARG A 201 -2.81 20.52 2.91
CA ARG A 201 -1.39 20.93 2.87
C ARG A 201 -1.22 22.43 2.69
N GLY A 202 -2.32 23.19 2.79
CA GLY A 202 -2.42 24.64 2.77
C GLY A 202 -3.87 25.06 2.65
N GLU A 203 -4.09 26.32 2.28
CA GLU A 203 -5.40 26.96 2.21
C GLU A 203 -5.85 27.29 0.78
N ASN A 204 -5.06 26.92 -0.23
CA ASN A 204 -5.39 27.22 -1.62
C ASN A 204 -6.48 26.27 -2.13
N TYR A 205 -7.39 26.84 -2.92
CA TYR A 205 -8.41 26.11 -3.66
C TYR A 205 -7.97 26.00 -5.12
N ASP A 206 -7.98 24.78 -5.67
CA ASP A 206 -7.71 24.56 -7.10
C ASP A 206 -8.98 24.87 -7.88
N GLU A 207 -9.02 25.98 -8.61
CA GLU A 207 -10.15 26.40 -9.44
C GLU A 207 -10.28 25.57 -10.73
N GLY A 208 -9.26 24.76 -11.05
CA GLY A 208 -9.14 24.10 -12.35
C GLY A 208 -8.86 25.09 -13.48
N VAL A 209 -8.68 24.54 -14.68
CA VAL A 209 -8.50 25.33 -15.92
C VAL A 209 -9.41 24.72 -16.97
N GLU A 210 -10.20 25.57 -17.65
CA GLU A 210 -10.99 25.14 -18.79
C GLU A 210 -10.06 24.76 -19.95
N TYR A 211 -10.28 23.58 -20.54
CA TYR A 211 -9.61 23.18 -21.77
C TYR A 211 -10.63 22.57 -22.72
N ILE A 212 -10.42 22.77 -24.02
CA ILE A 212 -11.23 22.15 -25.05
C ILE A 212 -10.69 20.73 -25.25
N SER A 213 -11.45 19.72 -24.82
CA SER A 213 -11.17 18.34 -25.20
C SER A 213 -11.66 18.08 -26.62
N GLU A 214 -10.82 17.53 -27.48
CA GLU A 214 -11.28 16.89 -28.70
C GLU A 214 -12.00 15.59 -28.30
N GLU A 215 -13.33 15.62 -28.25
CA GLU A 215 -14.11 14.39 -28.26
C GLU A 215 -14.06 13.83 -29.68
N CYS A 216 -13.44 12.66 -29.87
CA CYS A 216 -13.64 11.89 -31.07
C CYS A 216 -15.11 11.45 -31.11
N VAL A 217 -15.97 12.26 -31.71
CA VAL A 217 -17.27 11.78 -32.16
C VAL A 217 -16.96 10.79 -33.27
N ASP A 218 -17.18 9.50 -33.03
CA ASP A 218 -17.09 8.50 -34.09
C ASP A 218 -18.04 8.90 -35.22
N SER A 219 -17.52 9.59 -36.24
CA SER A 219 -18.20 9.70 -37.52
C SER A 219 -18.28 8.29 -38.10
N PRO A 220 -19.41 7.87 -38.71
CA PRO A 220 -19.48 6.56 -39.33
C PRO A 220 -18.45 6.49 -40.46
N SER A 221 -17.37 5.74 -40.19
CA SER A 221 -16.21 5.48 -41.05
C SER A 221 -15.41 6.71 -41.51
N PHE A 222 -14.22 6.89 -40.93
CA PHE A 222 -12.90 6.68 -41.56
C PHE A 222 -11.81 7.21 -40.60
N SER A 223 -10.92 6.33 -40.13
CA SER A 223 -9.76 6.70 -39.29
C SER A 223 -8.87 7.71 -40.00
N PRO A 224 -8.16 8.63 -39.31
CA PRO A 224 -6.77 8.32 -38.98
C PRO A 224 -6.14 9.15 -37.83
N LEU A 225 -5.73 8.49 -36.72
CA LEU A 225 -4.54 8.91 -35.96
C LEU A 225 -3.69 7.75 -35.42
N PHE A 226 -4.12 6.50 -35.65
CA PHE A 226 -3.28 5.31 -35.44
C PHE A 226 -2.16 5.16 -36.50
N SER A 227 -2.04 6.09 -37.45
CA SER A 227 -1.11 6.01 -38.59
C SER A 227 0.28 6.62 -38.37
N ILE A 228 0.56 7.30 -37.24
CA ILE A 228 1.90 7.88 -37.03
C ILE A 228 2.84 6.92 -36.29
N PHE A 229 2.33 5.98 -35.50
CA PHE A 229 3.18 5.03 -34.75
C PHE A 229 3.54 3.73 -35.51
N SER A 230 2.98 3.48 -36.69
CA SER A 230 3.27 2.27 -37.48
C SER A 230 4.34 2.45 -38.56
N LYS A 231 4.92 3.64 -38.75
CA LYS A 231 5.92 3.88 -39.80
C LYS A 231 7.38 3.59 -39.40
N TYR A 232 7.64 3.21 -38.15
CA TYR A 232 9.00 2.94 -37.64
C TYR A 232 9.34 1.48 -37.32
N ILE A 233 8.47 0.52 -37.64
CA ILE A 233 8.86 -0.90 -37.59
C ILE A 233 8.50 -1.57 -38.91
N LYS A 234 9.51 -1.65 -39.80
CA LYS A 234 9.62 -2.77 -40.73
C LYS A 234 10.82 -3.61 -40.30
N PRO A 235 10.69 -4.93 -40.34
CA PRO A 235 11.57 -5.65 -41.23
C PRO A 235 10.79 -6.40 -42.31
N ASN A 236 11.44 -6.49 -43.46
CA ASN A 236 10.99 -7.12 -44.70
C ASN A 236 10.42 -8.52 -44.51
N ASN A 237 9.23 -8.73 -45.07
CA ASN A 237 8.79 -10.03 -45.56
C ASN A 237 9.51 -10.31 -46.89
N ASN A 238 9.90 -11.57 -47.11
CA ASN A 238 9.58 -12.19 -48.40
C ASN A 238 9.48 -13.72 -48.30
N ASN A 239 8.33 -14.18 -48.81
CA ASN A 239 8.05 -15.43 -49.50
C ASN A 239 7.49 -16.63 -48.72
N ASN A 240 6.16 -16.70 -48.81
CA ASN A 240 5.29 -17.86 -49.04
C ASN A 240 5.98 -19.18 -49.45
N ASN A 241 5.59 -20.29 -48.81
CA ASN A 241 4.81 -21.36 -49.45
C ASN A 241 4.53 -22.56 -48.50
N ASN A 242 3.25 -22.95 -48.44
CA ASN A 242 2.66 -24.29 -48.42
C ASN A 242 2.99 -25.35 -47.33
N ASN A 243 1.92 -25.72 -46.61
CA ASN A 243 1.53 -27.04 -46.07
C ASN A 243 2.24 -27.63 -44.82
N PRO A 244 1.52 -28.48 -44.04
CA PRO A 244 1.62 -28.57 -42.59
C PRO A 244 2.64 -29.61 -42.14
N LEU A 245 3.53 -29.26 -41.20
CA LEU A 245 4.57 -30.18 -40.72
C LEU A 245 4.72 -30.15 -39.19
N ASN A 246 4.05 -31.12 -38.56
CA ASN A 246 4.56 -32.05 -37.54
C ASN A 246 5.84 -31.63 -36.77
N VAL A 247 5.68 -31.22 -35.51
CA VAL A 247 6.77 -30.74 -34.62
C VAL A 247 7.61 -31.87 -34.01
N SER A 248 7.59 -33.09 -34.56
CA SER A 248 8.37 -34.23 -34.04
C SER A 248 9.76 -34.43 -34.67
N SER A 249 10.32 -33.44 -35.37
CA SER A 249 11.62 -33.62 -36.08
C SER A 249 12.71 -32.56 -35.86
N ILE A 250 12.62 -31.65 -34.88
CA ILE A 250 13.67 -30.62 -34.63
C ILE A 250 14.77 -31.08 -33.65
N PHE A 251 14.76 -32.33 -33.18
CA PHE A 251 15.91 -32.93 -32.52
C PHE A 251 16.68 -33.84 -33.48
N ARG A 252 17.52 -33.25 -34.32
CA ARG A 252 18.70 -33.92 -34.88
C ARG A 252 19.63 -32.88 -35.50
N ASN A 253 20.90 -32.92 -35.05
CA ASN A 253 22.09 -32.18 -35.52
C ASN A 253 22.56 -31.04 -34.62
N ALA A 254 23.14 -31.41 -33.47
CA ALA A 254 24.23 -30.65 -32.85
C ALA A 254 25.52 -31.47 -32.99
N PRO A 255 26.67 -30.86 -33.33
CA PRO A 255 27.93 -31.56 -33.51
C PRO A 255 28.48 -32.06 -32.17
N SER A 256 29.03 -33.26 -32.19
CA SER A 256 29.74 -33.89 -31.06
C SER A 256 31.05 -33.16 -30.74
N PRO A 257 31.29 -32.75 -29.49
CA PRO A 257 32.64 -32.57 -28.99
C PRO A 257 33.14 -33.91 -28.44
N ASN A 258 34.25 -34.36 -29.00
CA ASN A 258 35.03 -35.49 -28.55
C ASN A 258 35.22 -35.51 -27.03
N SER A 259 35.10 -36.72 -26.50
CA SER A 259 35.64 -37.17 -25.24
C SER A 259 37.13 -36.86 -25.12
N GLN A 260 37.51 -36.19 -24.03
CA GLN A 260 38.72 -36.53 -23.29
C GLN A 260 38.46 -36.28 -21.79
N ASN A 261 38.45 -37.40 -21.07
CA ASN A 261 38.33 -37.58 -19.62
C ASN A 261 39.13 -36.57 -18.81
N TYR A 262 38.68 -36.17 -17.60
CA TYR A 262 39.48 -36.25 -16.36
C TYR A 262 38.55 -36.06 -15.13
N PHE A 263 38.34 -37.18 -14.41
CA PHE A 263 38.07 -37.31 -12.97
C PHE A 263 36.75 -36.85 -12.33
N ASN A 264 36.00 -37.87 -11.88
CA ASN A 264 35.13 -37.82 -10.70
C ASN A 264 35.94 -37.53 -9.43
N LYS A 265 35.48 -36.57 -8.62
CA LYS A 265 35.36 -36.71 -7.16
C LYS A 265 34.55 -35.54 -6.59
N SER A 266 33.33 -35.85 -6.16
CA SER A 266 32.73 -35.36 -4.91
C SER A 266 33.23 -33.98 -4.42
N GLN A 267 32.62 -32.91 -4.92
CA GLN A 267 32.57 -31.64 -4.19
C GLN A 267 31.12 -31.29 -3.96
N GLU A 268 30.62 -31.78 -2.84
CA GLU A 268 29.47 -31.26 -2.14
C GLU A 268 29.72 -29.76 -1.92
N LYS A 269 29.19 -28.92 -2.83
CA LYS A 269 29.22 -27.46 -2.70
C LYS A 269 28.39 -27.09 -1.47
N ARG A 270 29.06 -27.09 -0.33
CA ARG A 270 28.61 -26.47 0.91
C ARG A 270 28.41 -24.98 0.57
N PHE A 271 27.19 -24.60 0.24
CA PHE A 271 26.79 -23.20 0.07
C PHE A 271 27.00 -22.50 1.42
N GLN A 272 28.23 -22.04 1.67
CA GLN A 272 28.45 -21.06 2.71
C GLN A 272 27.72 -19.81 2.25
N LYS A 273 26.61 -19.49 2.91
CA LYS A 273 25.88 -18.24 2.73
C LYS A 273 26.85 -17.12 3.11
N ILE A 274 27.59 -16.58 2.12
CA ILE A 274 28.47 -15.43 2.32
C ILE A 274 27.55 -14.29 2.74
N LEU A 275 27.58 -13.95 4.02
CA LEU A 275 26.85 -12.81 4.57
C LEU A 275 27.49 -11.55 3.99
N LYS A 276 26.89 -11.02 2.94
CA LYS A 276 27.30 -9.75 2.34
C LYS A 276 26.69 -8.62 3.16
N ILE A 277 27.53 -7.79 3.76
CA ILE A 277 27.09 -6.56 4.41
C ILE A 277 26.85 -5.54 3.31
N GLU A 278 25.59 -5.19 3.08
CA GLU A 278 25.19 -4.18 2.11
C GLU A 278 24.73 -2.91 2.83
N LYS A 279 25.14 -1.74 2.32
CA LYS A 279 24.65 -0.45 2.80
C LYS A 279 23.39 -0.08 2.01
N VAL A 280 22.28 0.13 2.72
CA VAL A 280 21.02 0.60 2.13
C VAL A 280 20.80 2.09 2.44
N PRO A 281 20.20 2.87 1.53
CA PRO A 281 19.80 4.25 1.82
C PRO A 281 18.81 4.31 2.98
N THR A 282 18.90 5.34 3.82
CA THR A 282 18.05 5.46 5.01
C THR A 282 16.56 5.55 4.67
N PHE A 283 16.19 6.23 3.59
CA PHE A 283 14.80 6.44 3.16
C PHE A 283 14.39 5.50 2.00
N ALA A 284 15.03 4.34 1.86
CA ALA A 284 14.63 3.38 0.81
C ALA A 284 13.27 2.72 1.11
N ASP A 285 12.58 2.34 0.03
CA ASP A 285 11.33 1.58 0.05
C ASP A 285 10.15 2.30 0.75
N ILE A 286 10.11 3.63 0.70
CA ILE A 286 8.99 4.44 1.22
C ILE A 286 8.16 5.00 0.07
N LEU A 287 6.85 4.87 0.17
CA LEU A 287 5.87 5.51 -0.70
C LEU A 287 4.96 6.40 0.13
N ILE A 288 4.75 7.64 -0.30
CA ILE A 288 3.79 8.57 0.29
C ILE A 288 2.75 8.93 -0.78
N ALA A 289 1.48 8.71 -0.47
CA ALA A 289 0.34 9.17 -1.25
C ALA A 289 -0.44 10.20 -0.42
N SER A 290 -0.44 11.46 -0.87
CA SER A 290 -1.13 12.56 -0.20
C SER A 290 -2.38 12.94 -0.98
N ALA A 291 -3.49 13.20 -0.28
CA ALA A 291 -4.79 13.49 -0.87
C ALA A 291 -4.81 14.71 -1.79
N THR A 292 -3.89 15.65 -1.58
CA THR A 292 -3.80 16.91 -2.32
C THR A 292 -2.34 17.29 -2.53
N THR A 293 -2.07 18.07 -3.56
CA THR A 293 -0.76 18.69 -3.80
C THR A 293 -0.43 19.70 -2.71
N SER A 294 0.87 19.98 -2.56
CA SER A 294 1.36 20.98 -1.61
C SER A 294 0.59 22.31 -1.74
N ASN A 295 0.28 22.94 -0.60
CA ASN A 295 -0.51 24.18 -0.47
C ASN A 295 -2.01 24.11 -0.76
N ASN A 296 -2.57 22.98 -1.20
CA ASN A 296 -4.00 22.88 -1.52
C ASN A 296 -4.84 22.24 -0.41
N VAL A 297 -6.15 22.52 -0.45
CA VAL A 297 -7.17 21.88 0.39
C VAL A 297 -7.49 20.46 -0.09
N SER A 298 -8.13 19.66 0.76
CA SER A 298 -8.66 18.34 0.41
C SER A 298 -10.14 18.26 0.74
N TRP A 299 -10.97 17.81 -0.22
CA TRP A 299 -12.42 17.81 -0.11
C TRP A 299 -12.98 16.61 0.64
N ARG A 300 -14.03 16.89 1.42
CA ARG A 300 -14.72 15.92 2.28
C ARG A 300 -16.22 16.06 2.07
N ASN A 301 -16.91 14.93 2.00
CA ASN A 301 -18.36 14.89 2.07
C ASN A 301 -18.75 14.21 3.39
N SER A 302 -19.62 14.85 4.17
CA SER A 302 -20.04 14.34 5.48
C SER A 302 -20.79 13.01 5.40
N ALA A 303 -21.49 12.74 4.30
CA ALA A 303 -22.27 11.53 4.10
C ALA A 303 -21.47 10.38 3.46
N THR A 304 -20.54 10.69 2.55
CA THR A 304 -19.86 9.67 1.74
C THR A 304 -18.37 9.51 2.00
N GLY A 305 -17.75 10.38 2.82
CA GLY A 305 -16.30 10.36 3.08
C GLY A 305 -15.52 11.29 2.15
N THR A 306 -14.18 11.19 2.19
CA THR A 306 -13.30 12.03 1.36
C THR A 306 -13.16 11.50 -0.06
N TRP A 307 -13.03 12.41 -1.03
CA TRP A 307 -12.84 12.01 -2.43
C TRP A 307 -11.62 11.11 -2.63
N PHE A 308 -10.52 11.43 -1.95
CA PHE A 308 -9.28 10.67 -2.06
C PHE A 308 -9.43 9.26 -1.49
N ILE A 309 -9.91 9.10 -0.24
CA ILE A 309 -9.98 7.78 0.40
C ILE A 309 -11.01 6.89 -0.25
N GLN A 310 -12.18 7.43 -0.60
CA GLN A 310 -13.22 6.64 -1.26
C GLN A 310 -12.78 6.15 -2.65
N THR A 311 -12.17 7.04 -3.44
CA THR A 311 -11.61 6.65 -4.75
C THR A 311 -10.42 5.69 -4.61
N LEU A 312 -9.59 5.86 -3.58
CA LEU A 312 -8.52 4.91 -3.28
C LEU A 312 -9.08 3.51 -2.98
N CYS A 313 -10.10 3.42 -2.12
CA CYS A 313 -10.73 2.16 -1.78
C CYS A 313 -11.36 1.49 -3.01
N GLU A 314 -12.06 2.25 -3.85
CA GLU A 314 -12.66 1.74 -5.08
C GLU A 314 -11.63 1.21 -6.08
N VAL A 315 -10.58 1.98 -6.34
CA VAL A 315 -9.53 1.59 -7.29
C VAL A 315 -8.79 0.35 -6.77
N PHE A 316 -8.43 0.34 -5.49
CA PHE A 316 -7.67 -0.75 -4.90
C PHE A 316 -8.51 -2.03 -4.86
N SER A 317 -9.81 -1.94 -4.57
CA SER A 317 -10.68 -3.13 -4.54
C SER A 317 -10.77 -3.83 -5.89
N LYS A 318 -10.76 -3.07 -6.99
CA LYS A 318 -10.87 -3.62 -8.36
C LYS A 318 -9.51 -4.03 -8.95
N ARG A 319 -8.44 -3.31 -8.62
CA ARG A 319 -7.16 -3.39 -9.36
C ARG A 319 -6.01 -4.06 -8.59
N ALA A 320 -6.14 -4.26 -7.27
CA ALA A 320 -5.06 -4.82 -6.43
C ALA A 320 -4.61 -6.24 -6.83
N LYS A 321 -5.45 -6.99 -7.56
CA LYS A 321 -5.10 -8.31 -8.11
C LYS A 321 -4.15 -8.27 -9.29
N THR A 322 -4.10 -7.17 -10.05
CA THR A 322 -3.34 -7.11 -11.32
C THR A 322 -2.29 -6.00 -11.37
N ASP A 323 -2.53 -4.86 -10.72
CA ASP A 323 -1.71 -3.67 -10.88
C ASP A 323 -0.81 -3.40 -9.67
N ASP A 324 0.36 -2.82 -9.94
CA ASP A 324 1.23 -2.33 -8.88
C ASP A 324 0.68 -1.02 -8.29
N ILE A 325 1.11 -0.69 -7.08
CA ILE A 325 0.57 0.45 -6.33
C ILE A 325 0.76 1.80 -7.02
N LEU A 326 1.84 2.03 -7.78
CA LEU A 326 2.06 3.32 -8.44
C LEU A 326 1.08 3.50 -9.60
N LYS A 327 0.81 2.42 -10.35
CA LYS A 327 -0.22 2.40 -11.39
C LYS A 327 -1.61 2.64 -10.78
N MET A 328 -1.95 1.94 -9.69
CA MET A 328 -3.22 2.16 -8.99
C MET A 328 -3.35 3.60 -8.48
N LEU A 329 -2.30 4.18 -7.88
CA LEU A 329 -2.31 5.58 -7.43
C LEU A 329 -2.46 6.56 -8.61
N THR A 330 -1.93 6.23 -9.78
CA THR A 330 -2.17 7.02 -11.00
C THR A 330 -3.63 6.97 -11.41
N ASN A 331 -4.29 5.81 -11.31
CA ASN A 331 -5.73 5.71 -11.54
C ASN A 331 -6.53 6.50 -10.49
N VAL A 332 -6.14 6.45 -9.22
CA VAL A 332 -6.75 7.28 -8.16
C VAL A 332 -6.65 8.76 -8.52
N LYS A 333 -5.48 9.24 -8.94
CA LYS A 333 -5.31 10.64 -9.37
C LYS A 333 -6.23 11.02 -10.52
N SER A 334 -6.29 10.17 -11.55
CA SER A 334 -7.19 10.37 -12.70
C SER A 334 -8.64 10.50 -12.26
N GLU A 335 -9.12 9.61 -11.38
CA GLU A 335 -10.52 9.63 -10.94
C GLU A 335 -10.83 10.79 -9.98
N VAL A 336 -9.91 11.18 -9.11
CA VAL A 336 -10.09 12.36 -8.25
C VAL A 336 -10.08 13.65 -9.06
N ALA A 337 -9.19 13.79 -10.05
CA ALA A 337 -9.10 14.98 -10.91
C ALA A 337 -10.37 15.23 -11.75
N LYS A 338 -11.19 14.19 -11.99
CA LYS A 338 -12.48 14.32 -12.68
C LYS A 338 -13.59 14.87 -11.79
N LYS A 339 -13.45 14.81 -10.45
CA LYS A 339 -14.48 15.29 -9.50
C LYS A 339 -14.52 16.82 -9.46
N GLU A 340 -15.67 17.35 -9.05
CA GLU A 340 -15.93 18.80 -8.94
C GLU A 340 -16.75 19.10 -7.69
N SER A 341 -16.44 20.22 -7.02
CA SER A 341 -17.16 20.62 -5.81
C SER A 341 -18.49 21.27 -6.18
N ASN A 342 -19.50 21.05 -5.34
CA ASN A 342 -20.85 21.60 -5.55
C ASN A 342 -21.14 22.87 -4.75
N SER A 343 -20.19 23.37 -3.94
CA SER A 343 -20.42 24.48 -3.00
C SER A 343 -19.49 25.66 -3.27
N GLY A 344 -20.06 26.80 -3.66
CA GLY A 344 -19.37 28.10 -3.72
C GLY A 344 -18.33 28.27 -4.85
N GLY A 345 -18.26 27.33 -5.78
CA GLY A 345 -17.31 27.29 -6.91
C GLY A 345 -17.13 25.86 -7.43
N LYS A 346 -16.61 25.71 -8.67
CA LYS A 346 -16.23 24.41 -9.25
C LYS A 346 -14.74 24.16 -8.98
N TYR A 347 -14.42 23.69 -7.78
CA TYR A 347 -13.05 23.39 -7.41
C TYR A 347 -12.68 21.94 -7.75
N LYS A 348 -11.40 21.75 -8.05
CA LYS A 348 -10.77 20.48 -8.40
C LYS A 348 -9.88 20.01 -7.25
N GLN A 349 -9.38 18.79 -7.40
CA GLN A 349 -8.38 18.21 -6.50
C GLN A 349 -7.54 17.21 -7.28
N VAL A 350 -6.23 17.21 -7.02
CA VAL A 350 -5.32 16.18 -7.53
C VAL A 350 -4.45 15.66 -6.39
N PRO A 351 -4.46 14.34 -6.11
CA PRO A 351 -3.55 13.72 -5.17
C PRO A 351 -2.10 13.74 -5.65
N GLU A 352 -1.15 13.74 -4.72
CA GLU A 352 0.29 13.69 -4.99
C GLU A 352 0.88 12.33 -4.56
N THR A 353 1.96 11.91 -5.23
CA THR A 353 2.70 10.71 -4.86
C THR A 353 4.19 10.99 -4.87
N LEU A 354 4.86 10.68 -3.76
CA LEU A 354 6.31 10.69 -3.63
C LEU A 354 6.77 9.24 -3.39
N SER A 355 7.70 8.73 -4.20
CA SER A 355 8.14 7.34 -4.11
C SER A 355 9.66 7.24 -4.06
N THR A 356 10.14 6.38 -3.16
CA THR A 356 11.51 5.87 -3.07
C THR A 356 11.52 4.34 -3.14
N LEU A 357 10.42 3.74 -3.62
CA LEU A 357 10.34 2.30 -3.88
C LEU A 357 11.41 1.92 -4.91
N CYS A 358 12.14 0.84 -4.63
CA CYS A 358 13.19 0.30 -5.49
C CYS A 358 12.71 -0.89 -6.34
N LYS A 359 11.46 -1.33 -6.14
CA LYS A 359 10.82 -2.45 -6.85
C LYS A 359 9.33 -2.17 -7.03
N HIS A 360 8.68 -2.89 -7.93
CA HIS A 360 7.23 -2.90 -8.06
C HIS A 360 6.59 -3.54 -6.82
N PHE A 361 5.51 -2.95 -6.34
CA PHE A 361 4.76 -3.45 -5.19
C PHE A 361 3.33 -3.80 -5.59
N PHE A 362 2.97 -5.07 -5.39
CA PHE A 362 1.63 -5.61 -5.62
C PHE A 362 1.06 -6.16 -4.31
N PHE A 363 -0.26 -6.18 -4.20
CA PHE A 363 -0.95 -6.69 -3.02
C PHE A 363 -1.25 -8.20 -3.09
N PHE A 364 -1.47 -8.73 -4.30
CA PHE A 364 -1.80 -10.13 -4.56
C PHE A 364 -2.91 -10.69 -3.63
N PRO A 365 -4.09 -10.05 -3.57
CA PRO A 365 -5.20 -10.51 -2.71
C PRO A 365 -5.60 -11.96 -3.04
N GLY A 366 -5.80 -12.77 -2.00
CA GLY A 366 -6.17 -14.18 -2.12
C GLY A 366 -5.02 -15.17 -2.37
N VAL A 367 -3.79 -14.71 -2.63
CA VAL A 367 -2.65 -15.62 -2.88
C VAL A 367 -1.96 -16.02 -1.57
N GLU A 368 -2.02 -17.28 -1.17
CA GLU A 368 -1.39 -17.76 0.06
C GLU A 368 0.11 -18.06 -0.09
N ASN A 369 0.85 -17.99 1.02
CA ASN A 369 2.28 -18.34 1.09
C ASN A 369 2.52 -19.86 0.98
N LYS A 370 2.30 -20.45 -0.19
CA LYS A 370 2.64 -21.87 -0.44
C LYS A 370 4.11 -21.99 -0.87
N GLY A 371 5.02 -21.83 0.09
CA GLY A 371 6.45 -22.11 -0.06
C GLY A 371 7.22 -21.07 -0.90
N ILE A 372 7.06 -19.78 -0.60
CA ILE A 372 7.72 -18.64 -1.29
C ILE A 372 8.85 -18.04 -0.46
#